data_AF-A0A7C2TTE7-F1
#
_entry.id   AF-A0A7C2TTE7-F1
#
_cell.length_a   1.000
_cell.length_b   1.000
_cell.length_c   1.000
_cell.angle_alpha   90.00
_cell.angle_beta   90.00
_cell.angle_gamma   90.00
#
_symmetry.space_group_name_H-M   'P 1'
#
loop_
_entity.id
_entity.type
_entity.pdbx_description
1 polymer ?
#
loop_
_entity_poly.entity_id
_entity_poly.type
_entity_poly.pdbx_seq_one_letter_code
_entity_poly.pdbx_strand_id
1 'polypeptide(L)'
;MRSRSEKPSRRRLFAPSRSNEGESGERLSRGMSLHRFYAPPEAIAESVIRLDERESHHLRRVLRLRPGARVIVFDGTGVEYEGIVLETRERCASVGIRTRTTPAVESPLELTLAQALIKGEKFDLV
;
A
#
# COMPACT_ATOMS: atom_id res chain seq x y z
N MET A 1 4.00 -50.98 46.32
CA MET A 1 4.88 -49.80 46.46
C MET A 1 4.19 -48.64 45.76
N ARG A 2 3.65 -47.65 46.50
CA ARG A 2 4.26 -46.34 46.78
C ARG A 2 4.72 -45.63 45.49
N SER A 3 4.42 -44.37 45.18
CA SER A 3 3.63 -43.29 45.79
C SER A 3 4.01 -42.01 45.03
N ARG A 4 3.04 -41.13 44.73
CA ARG A 4 3.17 -39.65 44.63
C ARG A 4 4.17 -39.15 43.55
N SER A 5 4.16 -37.93 43.02
CA SER A 5 3.61 -36.62 43.40
C SER A 5 3.51 -35.78 42.11
N GLU A 6 2.50 -34.91 41.96
CA GLU A 6 2.63 -33.43 41.92
C GLU A 6 3.56 -32.87 40.84
N LYS A 7 3.27 -31.80 40.09
CA LYS A 7 2.21 -30.77 40.06
C LYS A 7 2.46 -29.92 38.78
N PRO A 8 1.50 -29.09 38.37
CA PRO A 8 1.59 -28.22 37.19
C PRO A 8 2.32 -26.90 37.52
N SER A 9 2.97 -26.29 36.53
CA SER A 9 3.60 -24.96 36.62
C SER A 9 4.05 -24.52 35.23
N ARG A 10 3.80 -23.33 34.70
CA ARG A 10 3.28 -22.07 35.25
C ARG A 10 2.68 -21.26 34.09
N ARG A 11 1.54 -20.61 34.36
CA ARG A 11 1.12 -19.39 33.66
C ARG A 11 2.25 -18.36 33.68
N ARG A 12 2.52 -17.71 32.55
CA ARG A 12 2.85 -16.28 32.55
C ARG A 12 1.93 -15.57 31.56
N LEU A 13 0.99 -14.84 32.15
CA LEU A 13 0.38 -13.65 31.57
C LEU A 13 1.51 -12.66 31.30
N PHE A 14 1.66 -12.21 30.06
CA PHE A 14 2.35 -10.95 29.75
C PHE A 14 1.73 -10.38 28.48
N ALA A 15 0.85 -9.40 28.67
CA ALA A 15 0.52 -8.36 27.70
C ALA A 15 0.89 -7.01 28.36
N PRO A 16 0.92 -5.91 27.62
CA PRO A 16 1.91 -5.54 26.61
C PRO A 16 2.85 -4.46 27.19
N SER A 17 4.16 -4.56 26.95
CA SER A 17 5.06 -3.44 27.21
C SER A 17 5.04 -2.50 26.01
N ARG A 18 4.36 -1.36 26.18
CA ARG A 18 4.66 -0.15 25.41
C ARG A 18 6.09 0.25 25.71
N SER A 19 6.94 0.24 24.70
CA SER A 19 8.13 1.08 24.63
C SER A 19 8.14 1.68 23.24
N ASN A 20 7.62 2.90 23.19
CA ASN A 20 7.81 3.85 22.12
C ASN A 20 9.31 4.18 22.09
N GLU A 21 10.07 3.58 21.19
CA GLU A 21 11.46 3.91 20.96
C GLU A 21 11.74 3.97 19.47
N GLY A 22 12.15 5.16 19.04
CA GLY A 22 13.09 5.30 17.95
C GLY A 22 12.47 5.33 16.57
N GLU A 23 11.83 6.45 16.28
CA GLU A 23 11.81 7.05 14.95
C GLU A 23 13.21 6.92 14.30
N SER A 24 13.38 5.90 13.49
CA SER A 24 14.33 5.88 12.39
C SER A 24 13.56 5.44 11.16
N GLY A 25 12.43 6.14 10.94
CA GLY A 25 11.92 6.33 9.60
C GLY A 25 13.04 7.00 8.83
N GLU A 26 13.80 6.19 8.12
CA GLU A 26 14.70 6.59 7.07
C GLU A 26 13.93 7.63 6.26
N ARG A 27 14.27 8.91 6.48
CA ARG A 27 13.73 10.04 5.74
C ARG A 27 14.29 9.87 4.34
N LEU A 28 13.72 8.93 3.57
CA LEU A 28 13.98 8.76 2.16
C LEU A 28 13.76 10.14 1.55
N SER A 29 14.89 10.73 1.17
CA SER A 29 15.06 11.94 0.39
C SER A 29 13.74 12.59 -0.02
N ARG A 30 13.44 13.73 0.59
CA ARG A 30 12.31 14.65 0.33
C ARG A 30 12.33 15.24 -1.10
N GLY A 31 12.53 14.41 -2.13
CA GLY A 31 12.77 14.85 -3.50
C GLY A 31 12.54 13.82 -4.60
N MET A 32 12.15 12.56 -4.31
CA MET A 32 11.77 11.61 -5.37
C MET A 32 10.41 10.97 -5.06
N SER A 33 9.34 11.63 -5.49
CA SER A 33 8.00 11.03 -5.51
C SER A 33 7.98 9.90 -6.53
N LEU A 34 7.82 8.66 -6.07
CA LEU A 34 7.55 7.53 -6.97
C LEU A 34 6.18 7.70 -7.64
N HIS A 35 6.07 7.27 -8.89
CA HIS A 35 4.80 7.25 -9.60
C HIS A 35 3.85 6.24 -8.95
N ARG A 36 2.58 6.65 -8.81
CA ARG A 36 1.54 5.88 -8.13
C ARG A 36 0.51 5.39 -9.15
N PHE A 37 0.10 4.14 -9.03
CA PHE A 37 -0.90 3.51 -9.89
C PHE A 37 -1.98 2.86 -9.03
N TYR A 38 -3.20 2.79 -9.56
CA TYR A 38 -4.28 2.06 -8.92
C TYR A 38 -4.37 0.64 -9.47
N ALA A 39 -4.60 -0.35 -8.60
CA ALA A 39 -4.99 -1.69 -9.02
C ALA A 39 -5.96 -2.27 -8.00
N PRO A 40 -7.15 -2.73 -8.41
CA PRO A 40 -8.10 -3.29 -7.45
C PRO A 40 -7.56 -4.60 -6.87
N PRO A 41 -8.00 -5.03 -5.67
CA PRO A 41 -7.44 -6.19 -4.96
C PRO A 41 -7.40 -7.48 -5.79
N GLU A 42 -8.34 -7.68 -6.73
CA GLU A 42 -8.41 -8.87 -7.59
C GLU A 42 -7.25 -8.95 -8.60
N ALA A 43 -6.59 -7.83 -8.87
CA ALA A 43 -5.44 -7.73 -9.76
C ALA A 43 -4.08 -7.94 -9.04
N ILE A 44 -4.12 -8.11 -7.72
CA ILE A 44 -2.95 -8.22 -6.84
C ILE A 44 -2.79 -9.68 -6.41
N ALA A 45 -1.79 -10.37 -6.97
CA ALA A 45 -1.35 -11.67 -6.49
C ALA A 45 -0.28 -11.53 -5.40
N GLU A 46 0.19 -12.64 -4.83
CA GLU A 46 1.17 -12.64 -3.73
C GLU A 46 2.47 -11.88 -4.04
N SER A 47 2.93 -11.92 -5.29
CA SER A 47 4.22 -11.35 -5.71
C SER A 47 4.16 -10.46 -6.94
N VAL A 48 3.02 -10.39 -7.63
CA VAL A 48 2.88 -9.66 -8.89
C VAL A 48 1.53 -8.97 -8.95
N ILE A 49 1.54 -7.71 -9.39
CA ILE A 49 0.35 -6.92 -9.68
C ILE A 49 0.22 -6.75 -11.19
N ARG A 50 -0.98 -6.93 -11.72
CA ARG A 50 -1.30 -6.69 -13.13
C ARG A 50 -2.07 -5.39 -13.26
N LEU A 51 -1.49 -4.39 -13.92
CA LEU A 51 -2.18 -3.15 -14.22
C LEU A 51 -3.16 -3.36 -15.37
N ASP A 52 -4.32 -2.71 -15.29
CA ASP A 52 -5.29 -2.69 -16.37
C ASP A 52 -4.79 -1.91 -17.60
N GLU A 53 -5.58 -1.84 -18.66
CA GLU A 53 -5.18 -1.16 -19.89
C GLU A 53 -4.94 0.35 -19.68
N ARG A 54 -5.74 1.00 -18.84
CA ARG A 54 -5.66 2.44 -18.57
C ARG A 54 -4.36 2.79 -17.85
N GLU A 55 -4.08 2.09 -16.75
CA GLU A 55 -2.88 2.30 -15.94
C GLU A 55 -1.63 1.86 -16.71
N SER A 56 -1.71 0.78 -17.49
CA SER A 56 -0.63 0.35 -18.41
C SER A 56 -0.31 1.41 -19.47
N HIS A 57 -1.34 2.06 -20.04
CA HIS A 57 -1.18 3.16 -20.97
C HIS A 57 -0.54 4.37 -20.30
N HIS A 58 -1.02 4.76 -19.11
CA HIS A 58 -0.44 5.87 -18.34
C HIS A 58 1.04 5.62 -18.03
N LEU A 59 1.38 4.43 -17.55
CA LEU A 59 2.74 4.01 -17.25
C LEU A 59 3.66 4.09 -18.48
N ARG A 60 3.24 3.52 -19.61
CA ARG A 60 4.09 3.36 -20.81
C ARG A 60 4.15 4.58 -21.71
N ARG A 61 3.01 5.25 -21.93
CA ARG A 61 2.89 6.32 -22.93
C ARG A 61 3.05 7.70 -22.33
N VAL A 62 2.47 7.91 -21.15
CA VAL A 62 2.51 9.22 -20.47
C VAL A 62 3.82 9.34 -19.70
N LEU A 63 4.07 8.41 -18.77
CA LEU A 63 5.24 8.44 -17.89
C LEU A 63 6.48 7.80 -18.50
N ARG A 64 6.31 6.99 -19.56
CA ARG A 64 7.38 6.32 -20.31
C ARG A 64 8.29 5.44 -19.44
N LEU A 65 7.73 4.88 -18.37
CA LEU A 65 8.46 3.97 -17.49
C LEU A 65 8.79 2.67 -18.21
N ARG A 66 9.91 2.06 -17.80
CA ARG A 66 10.47 0.83 -18.37
C ARG A 66 10.58 -0.25 -17.30
N PRO A 67 10.70 -1.53 -17.69
CA PRO A 67 11.13 -2.57 -16.77
C PRO A 67 12.33 -2.14 -15.91
N GLY A 68 12.28 -2.41 -14.61
CA GLY A 68 13.25 -1.95 -13.62
C GLY A 68 12.88 -0.65 -12.89
N ALA A 69 11.87 0.10 -13.36
CA ALA A 69 11.41 1.30 -12.67
C ALA A 69 10.70 0.96 -11.34
N ARG A 70 10.97 1.76 -10.29
CA ARG A 70 10.27 1.70 -9.00
C ARG A 70 8.95 2.46 -9.10
N VAL A 71 7.89 1.86 -8.57
CA VAL A 71 6.53 2.43 -8.54
C VAL A 71 5.83 2.06 -7.25
N ILE A 72 4.78 2.80 -6.91
CA ILE A 72 3.84 2.44 -5.85
C ILE A 72 2.52 2.05 -6.51
N VAL A 73 1.92 0.96 -6.06
CA VAL A 73 0.55 0.57 -6.43
C VAL A 73 -0.33 0.60 -5.18
N PHE A 74 -1.53 1.15 -5.25
CA PHE A 74 -2.48 1.15 -4.15
C PHE A 74 -3.80 0.50 -4.56
N ASP A 75 -4.48 -0.13 -3.60
CA ASP A 75 -5.69 -0.93 -3.87
C ASP A 75 -7.02 -0.25 -3.53
N GLY A 76 -6.97 0.98 -3.02
CA GLY A 76 -8.15 1.73 -2.61
C GLY A 76 -8.73 1.30 -1.25
N THR A 77 -8.11 0.33 -0.57
CA THR A 77 -8.49 -0.13 0.78
C THR A 77 -7.53 0.35 1.88
N GLY A 78 -6.63 1.28 1.53
CA GLY A 78 -5.60 1.81 2.42
C GLY A 78 -4.28 1.02 2.40
N VAL A 79 -4.13 0.04 1.51
CA VAL A 79 -2.87 -0.71 1.33
C VAL A 79 -2.10 -0.17 0.12
N GLU A 80 -0.78 -0.05 0.30
CA GLU A 80 0.17 0.29 -0.74
C GLU A 80 1.22 -0.81 -0.92
N TYR A 81 1.66 -0.97 -2.17
CA TYR A 81 2.64 -1.95 -2.60
C TYR A 81 3.75 -1.21 -3.33
N GLU A 82 4.94 -1.18 -2.73
CA GLU A 82 6.13 -0.76 -3.45
C GLU A 82 6.58 -1.92 -4.35
N GLY A 83 6.85 -1.62 -5.62
CA GLY A 83 7.24 -2.63 -6.57
C GLY A 83 8.13 -2.14 -7.71
N ILE A 84 8.56 -3.10 -8.52
CA ILE A 84 9.39 -2.88 -9.70
C ILE A 84 8.60 -3.29 -10.94
N VAL A 85 8.55 -2.43 -11.95
CA VAL A 85 7.97 -2.78 -13.25
C VAL A 85 8.75 -3.97 -13.82
N LEU A 86 8.08 -5.09 -14.06
CA LEU A 86 8.67 -6.30 -14.64
C LEU A 86 8.57 -6.28 -16.16
N GLU A 87 7.38 -5.96 -16.68
CA GLU A 87 7.13 -5.91 -18.11
C GLU A 87 6.13 -4.81 -18.47
N THR A 88 6.24 -4.28 -19.68
CA THR A 88 5.27 -3.32 -20.24
C THR A 88 4.84 -3.81 -21.62
N ARG A 89 3.61 -4.32 -21.73
CA ARG A 89 2.98 -4.66 -23.02
C ARG A 89 2.00 -3.57 -23.44
N GLU A 90 1.35 -3.76 -24.59
CA GLU A 90 0.43 -2.76 -25.12
C GLU A 90 -0.76 -2.49 -24.21
N ARG A 91 -1.32 -3.54 -23.60
CA ARG A 91 -2.53 -3.49 -22.77
C ARG A 91 -2.34 -4.00 -21.33
N CYS A 92 -1.13 -4.41 -20.98
CA CYS A 92 -0.87 -5.03 -19.68
C CYS A 92 0.57 -4.74 -19.26
N ALA A 93 0.74 -4.15 -18.08
CA ALA A 93 2.01 -4.00 -17.41
C ALA A 93 1.96 -4.82 -16.11
N SER A 94 3.08 -5.44 -15.76
CA SER A 94 3.21 -6.18 -14.51
C SER A 94 4.23 -5.54 -13.59
N VAL A 95 3.92 -5.55 -12.30
CA VAL A 95 4.75 -4.98 -11.24
C VAL A 95 5.04 -6.06 -10.21
N GLY A 96 6.31 -6.32 -9.94
CA GLY A 96 6.75 -7.25 -8.90
C GLY A 96 6.72 -6.56 -7.54
N ILE A 97 6.01 -7.16 -6.59
CA ILE A 97 5.86 -6.62 -5.23
C ILE A 97 7.18 -6.78 -4.47
N ARG A 98 7.63 -5.69 -3.84
CA ARG A 98 8.80 -5.68 -2.95
C ARG A 98 8.38 -5.56 -1.50
N THR A 99 7.51 -4.60 -1.21
CA THR A 99 7.09 -4.29 0.15
C THR A 99 5.60 -3.95 0.13
N ARG A 100 4.88 -4.41 1.15
CA ARG A 100 3.50 -4.02 1.43
C ARG A 100 3.48 -3.10 2.65
N THR A 101 2.78 -1.99 2.54
CA THR A 101 2.66 -0.98 3.59
C THR A 101 1.19 -0.58 3.75
N THR A 102 0.77 -0.28 4.98
CA THR A 102 -0.51 0.37 5.28
C THR A 102 -0.21 1.76 5.85
N PRO A 103 0.06 2.75 5.00
CA PRO A 103 0.42 4.07 5.48
C PRO A 103 -0.75 4.69 6.25
N ALA A 104 -0.45 5.38 7.36
CA ALA A 104 -1.42 6.17 8.11
C ALA A 104 -1.69 7.50 7.39
N VAL A 105 -2.17 7.44 6.15
CA VAL A 105 -2.47 8.62 5.31
C VAL A 105 -3.90 9.12 5.48
N GLU A 106 -4.79 8.31 6.06
CA GLU A 106 -6.17 8.72 6.28
C GLU A 106 -6.32 9.53 7.57
N SER A 107 -7.03 10.65 7.46
CA SER A 107 -7.44 11.44 8.63
C SER A 107 -8.45 10.63 9.45
N PRO A 108 -8.33 10.58 10.79
CA PRO A 108 -9.33 9.92 11.64
C PRO A 108 -10.68 10.66 11.68
N LEU A 109 -10.78 11.84 11.03
CA LEU A 109 -11.99 12.65 11.00
C LEU A 109 -12.91 12.20 9.86
N GLU A 110 -14.10 11.72 10.21
CA GLU A 110 -15.18 11.47 9.25
C GLU A 110 -15.76 12.80 8.74
N LEU A 111 -15.52 13.11 7.47
CA LEU A 111 -15.99 14.32 6.81
C LEU A 111 -17.00 13.98 5.71
N THR A 112 -18.21 14.53 5.79
CA THR A 112 -19.22 14.43 4.73
C THR A 112 -19.31 15.75 3.99
N LEU A 113 -18.93 15.77 2.71
CA LEU A 113 -19.04 16.95 1.84
C LEU A 113 -20.43 17.00 1.17
N ALA A 114 -21.30 17.91 1.62
CA ALA A 114 -22.59 18.19 0.97
C ALA A 114 -22.45 19.31 -0.06
N GLN A 115 -21.91 18.98 -1.25
CA GLN A 115 -21.62 19.96 -2.31
C GLN A 115 -22.84 20.21 -3.22
N ALA A 116 -23.18 21.49 -3.43
CA ALA A 116 -24.23 21.88 -4.39
C ALA A 116 -23.73 21.75 -5.84
N LEU A 117 -24.62 21.33 -6.76
CA LEU A 117 -24.33 21.28 -8.19
C LEU A 117 -24.20 22.71 -8.75
N ILE A 118 -22.98 23.09 -9.11
CA ILE A 118 -22.66 24.37 -9.76
C ILE A 118 -22.45 24.16 -11.26
N LYS A 119 -22.80 25.17 -12.07
CA LYS A 119 -22.64 25.08 -13.52
C LYS A 119 -21.17 25.25 -13.93
N GLY A 120 -20.65 24.32 -14.72
CA GLY A 120 -19.37 24.44 -15.44
C GLY A 120 -18.13 23.96 -14.66
N GLU A 121 -16.96 24.41 -15.12
CA GLU A 121 -15.62 23.93 -14.73
C GLU A 121 -15.26 24.09 -13.24
N LYS A 122 -16.05 24.84 -12.47
CA LYS A 122 -15.76 25.08 -11.04
C LYS A 122 -15.96 23.84 -10.17
N PHE A 123 -16.67 22.82 -10.65
CA PHE A 123 -16.93 21.60 -9.90
C PHE A 123 -15.66 20.75 -9.69
N ASP A 124 -14.73 20.77 -10.65
CA ASP A 124 -13.50 19.95 -10.59
C ASP A 124 -12.47 20.45 -9.56
N LEU A 125 -12.67 21.66 -9.03
CA LEU A 125 -11.77 22.30 -8.06
C LEU A 125 -12.10 21.97 -6.59
N VAL A 126 -13.29 21.41 -6.32
CA VAL A 126 -13.84 21.24 -4.97
C VAL A 126 -13.62 19.82 -4.46
#